data_AF-A0A317WXJ2-F1
#
_entry.id   AF-A0A317WXJ2-F1
#
_cell.length_a   1.000
_cell.length_b   1.000
_cell.length_c   1.000
_cell.angle_alpha   90.00
_cell.angle_beta   90.00
_cell.angle_gamma   90.00
#
_symmetry.space_group_name_H-M   'P 1'
#
loop_
_entity.id
_entity.type
_entity.pdbx_description
1 polymer ?
#
loop_
_entity_poly.entity_id
_entity_poly.type
_entity_poly.pdbx_seq_one_letter_code
_entity_poly.pdbx_strand_id
1 'polypeptide(L)'
;MTNQTMTGLCPSPFLQETLFPSHGGFIDGRFCQAISTTHGNVSCCLPCPLAAWTYGDELISQTKVASWLGVAVLPLCIFLLVSYAVLPAKWTHRHYLSICFTLGILFMEVAFIIPLGVEPKQCYNQITPNDMHTDLSCAFTGSMLLFGGWVTVVFSFIRTLAFHLQVCWEVVLGQKFMWAALVLGWGIPVIGLAVMLILTGVSYRFGTVCHINIHESNHDYWAPVMAFAVVALILQLVTMAYCIYIYVKSVFDQAATTNSSGIPSYSSSVKTMTARQAYRRVRRVLQLQWRGVSLVLIIIGNVIFFAVVFINMDNQLAPTTANADRAAPWLACLVLTQGERKECLTFAKSIVPNRATLLAVLILLALVGFWNFVLFARPSIFIGWAEFFKSRMGKPSEFVSVDARRTPDSRAYEMLSNNGGLPPYNMKEPEPIVRTPSAARTLGTKTPDGGYGREARYVRPSMSFSSPQPPPNVSQGAAREWDPEATFARGHSSSGSQ
;
A
#
# COMPACT_ATOMS: atom_id res chain seq x y z
N MET A 1 -13.01 -30.80 -39.32
CA MET A 1 -13.12 -30.03 -40.58
C MET A 1 -11.78 -30.14 -41.28
N THR A 2 -11.82 -30.63 -42.51
CA THR A 2 -10.69 -31.11 -43.32
C THR A 2 -9.79 -29.98 -43.82
N ASN A 3 -8.50 -30.29 -43.86
CA ASN A 3 -7.33 -29.43 -44.02
C ASN A 3 -7.14 -28.93 -45.47
N GLN A 4 -8.12 -28.22 -46.04
CA GLN A 4 -8.00 -27.59 -47.36
C GLN A 4 -7.49 -26.14 -47.22
N THR A 5 -6.16 -26.06 -47.16
CA THR A 5 -5.24 -24.91 -47.37
C THR A 5 -5.71 -23.53 -46.93
N MET A 6 -5.90 -23.33 -45.62
CA MET A 6 -5.95 -21.99 -44.98
C MET A 6 -4.68 -21.15 -45.22
N THR A 7 -3.62 -21.78 -45.75
CA THR A 7 -2.40 -21.12 -46.22
C THR A 7 -2.64 -20.31 -47.49
N GLY A 8 -3.61 -20.69 -48.33
CA GLY A 8 -3.87 -20.02 -49.61
C GLY A 8 -2.59 -19.86 -50.44
N LEU A 9 -2.25 -18.61 -50.77
CA LEU A 9 -1.04 -18.22 -51.51
C LEU A 9 0.19 -17.96 -50.61
N CYS A 10 0.05 -18.09 -49.29
CA CYS A 10 1.12 -17.92 -48.33
C CYS A 10 1.96 -19.20 -48.19
N PRO A 11 3.29 -19.08 -48.02
CA PRO A 11 4.13 -20.23 -47.70
C PRO A 11 3.76 -20.79 -46.32
N SER A 12 3.79 -22.11 -46.17
CA SER A 12 3.63 -22.76 -44.85
C SER A 12 4.72 -22.27 -43.88
N PRO A 13 4.43 -21.98 -42.60
CA PRO A 13 3.16 -22.19 -41.86
C PRO A 13 2.21 -20.98 -41.85
N PHE A 14 2.45 -19.97 -42.68
CA PHE A 14 1.66 -18.73 -42.68
C PHE A 14 0.29 -18.94 -43.32
N LEU A 15 -0.70 -18.21 -42.81
CA LEU A 15 -2.09 -18.30 -43.23
C LEU A 15 -2.51 -17.03 -43.96
N GLN A 16 -3.28 -17.16 -45.03
CA GLN A 16 -3.70 -16.01 -45.84
C GLN A 16 -4.83 -15.25 -45.14
N GLU A 17 -4.63 -13.96 -44.88
CA GLU A 17 -5.54 -13.15 -44.07
C GLU A 17 -6.97 -13.12 -44.62
N THR A 18 -7.11 -13.01 -45.95
CA THR A 18 -8.40 -12.89 -46.64
C THR A 18 -9.30 -14.11 -46.50
N LEU A 19 -8.78 -15.25 -46.02
CA LEU A 19 -9.55 -16.45 -45.75
C LEU A 19 -10.22 -16.43 -44.36
N PHE A 20 -9.95 -15.40 -43.56
CA PHE A 20 -10.51 -15.24 -42.22
C PHE A 20 -11.49 -14.06 -42.15
N PRO A 21 -12.50 -14.12 -41.27
CA PRO A 21 -13.47 -13.02 -41.11
C PRO A 21 -12.78 -11.70 -40.75
N SER A 22 -13.30 -10.58 -41.27
CA SER A 22 -12.83 -9.23 -40.93
C SER A 22 -13.48 -8.66 -39.66
N HIS A 23 -14.14 -9.50 -38.87
CA HIS A 23 -14.88 -9.13 -37.67
C HIS A 23 -14.77 -10.25 -36.62
N GLY A 24 -14.74 -9.85 -35.34
CA GLY A 24 -14.58 -10.73 -34.20
C GLY A 24 -13.12 -10.91 -33.76
N GLY A 25 -12.90 -10.92 -32.45
CA GLY A 25 -11.58 -10.93 -31.82
C GLY A 25 -10.83 -9.60 -32.01
N PHE A 26 -9.57 -9.57 -31.56
CA PHE A 26 -8.71 -8.40 -31.71
C PHE A 26 -7.95 -8.47 -33.04
N ILE A 27 -8.52 -7.84 -34.08
CA ILE A 27 -7.99 -7.88 -35.46
C ILE A 27 -6.62 -7.22 -35.55
N ASP A 28 -6.42 -6.07 -34.90
CA ASP A 28 -5.11 -5.38 -34.88
C ASP A 28 -4.03 -6.19 -34.14
N GLY A 29 -4.43 -7.24 -33.42
CA GLY A 29 -3.54 -8.20 -32.79
C GLY A 29 -3.04 -9.30 -33.73
N ARG A 30 -3.50 -9.34 -34.99
CA ARG A 30 -3.00 -10.29 -35.98
C ARG A 30 -1.58 -9.91 -36.38
N PHE A 31 -0.69 -10.89 -36.38
CA PHE A 31 0.69 -10.69 -36.82
C PHE A 31 0.81 -11.00 -38.32
N CYS A 32 0.41 -10.04 -39.16
CA CYS A 32 0.36 -10.17 -40.61
C CYS A 32 1.31 -9.20 -41.31
N GLN A 33 1.80 -9.60 -42.49
CA GLN A 33 2.58 -8.75 -43.37
C GLN A 33 2.16 -9.00 -44.83
N ALA A 34 2.05 -7.93 -45.61
CA ALA A 34 1.85 -8.03 -47.04
C ALA A 34 3.14 -8.47 -47.75
N ILE A 35 3.05 -9.54 -48.52
CA ILE A 35 4.14 -10.06 -49.35
C ILE A 35 3.75 -10.04 -50.82
N SER A 36 4.70 -9.72 -51.69
CA SER A 36 4.52 -9.80 -53.13
C SER A 36 4.78 -11.23 -53.60
N THR A 37 3.74 -11.89 -54.10
CA THR A 37 3.83 -13.22 -54.72
C THR A 37 3.72 -13.11 -56.24
N THR A 38 3.96 -14.21 -56.95
CA THR A 38 3.76 -14.31 -58.41
C THR A 38 2.32 -13.99 -58.85
N HIS A 39 1.37 -14.04 -57.92
CA HIS A 39 -0.06 -13.79 -58.16
C HIS A 39 -0.55 -12.44 -57.59
N GLY A 40 0.36 -11.56 -57.18
CA GLY A 40 0.07 -10.24 -56.60
C GLY A 40 0.43 -10.13 -55.12
N ASN A 41 0.04 -9.00 -54.50
CA ASN A 41 0.27 -8.76 -53.07
C ASN A 41 -0.77 -9.50 -52.23
N VAL A 42 -0.31 -10.37 -51.33
CA VAL A 42 -1.15 -11.12 -50.39
C VAL A 42 -0.69 -10.87 -48.96
N SER A 43 -1.64 -10.73 -48.03
CA SER A 43 -1.34 -10.59 -46.60
C SER A 43 -1.24 -11.96 -45.95
N CYS A 44 -0.08 -12.25 -45.37
CA CYS A 44 0.23 -13.52 -44.72
C CYS A 44 0.44 -13.33 -43.23
N CYS A 45 -0.25 -14.14 -42.44
CA CYS A 45 -0.30 -14.03 -40.99
C CYS A 45 0.32 -15.24 -40.30
N LEU A 46 0.96 -15.00 -39.17
CA LEU A 46 1.41 -16.07 -38.29
C LEU A 46 0.22 -16.67 -37.51
N PRO A 47 0.17 -17.99 -37.29
CA PRO A 47 -0.88 -18.59 -36.48
C PRO A 47 -0.89 -18.13 -35.02
N CYS A 48 -2.07 -17.99 -34.43
CA CYS A 48 -2.28 -17.69 -33.02
C CYS A 48 -2.09 -18.95 -32.15
N PRO A 49 -1.51 -18.86 -30.93
CA PRO A 49 -1.01 -17.65 -30.26
C PRO A 49 0.46 -17.34 -30.60
N LEU A 50 0.76 -16.04 -30.79
CA LEU A 50 2.11 -15.55 -31.15
C LEU A 50 3.20 -16.03 -30.18
N ALA A 51 2.90 -16.07 -28.88
CA ALA A 51 3.84 -16.48 -27.85
C ALA A 51 4.37 -17.92 -28.04
N ALA A 52 3.55 -18.82 -28.60
CA ALA A 52 3.97 -20.21 -28.85
C ALA A 52 4.98 -20.32 -30.00
N TRP A 53 5.02 -19.35 -30.90
CA TRP A 53 5.97 -19.29 -32.02
C TRP A 53 7.29 -18.61 -31.67
N THR A 54 7.23 -17.59 -30.80
CA THR A 54 8.41 -16.81 -30.40
C THR A 54 9.12 -17.40 -29.18
N TYR A 55 8.38 -18.00 -28.26
CA TYR A 55 8.90 -18.52 -26.99
C TYR A 55 8.77 -20.04 -26.82
N GLY A 56 8.04 -20.71 -27.71
CA GLY A 56 7.74 -22.14 -27.59
C GLY A 56 6.72 -22.46 -26.49
N ASP A 57 6.42 -23.74 -26.33
CA ASP A 57 5.34 -24.21 -25.44
C ASP A 57 5.71 -24.08 -23.94
N GLU A 58 7.00 -23.89 -23.61
CA GLU A 58 7.51 -23.78 -22.25
C GLU A 58 7.15 -22.45 -21.56
N LEU A 59 6.95 -21.36 -22.31
CA LEU A 59 6.50 -20.11 -21.69
C LEU A 59 5.06 -20.24 -21.14
N ILE A 60 4.22 -21.02 -21.82
CA ILE A 60 2.84 -21.27 -21.39
C ILE A 60 2.82 -22.12 -20.12
N SER A 61 3.77 -23.05 -19.93
CA SER A 61 3.89 -23.77 -18.66
C SER A 61 4.44 -22.87 -17.54
N GLN A 62 5.36 -21.97 -17.86
CA GLN A 62 5.95 -21.04 -16.87
C GLN A 62 4.98 -19.94 -16.41
N THR A 63 4.06 -19.47 -17.26
CA THR A 63 3.01 -18.53 -16.84
C THR A 63 2.09 -19.14 -15.76
N LYS A 64 1.89 -20.47 -15.77
CA LYS A 64 1.15 -21.15 -14.69
C LYS A 64 1.81 -21.00 -13.33
N VAL A 65 3.15 -20.91 -13.27
CA VAL A 65 3.87 -20.74 -11.99
C VAL A 65 3.47 -19.42 -11.33
N ALA A 66 3.39 -18.33 -12.10
CA ALA A 66 2.96 -17.03 -11.58
C ALA A 66 1.51 -17.07 -11.09
N SER A 67 0.61 -17.76 -11.81
CA SER A 67 -0.77 -17.96 -11.35
C SER A 67 -0.86 -18.75 -10.05
N TRP A 68 -0.06 -19.81 -9.88
CA TRP A 68 0.01 -20.58 -8.63
C TRP A 68 0.61 -19.79 -7.46
N LEU A 69 1.57 -18.90 -7.73
CA LEU A 69 2.04 -17.94 -6.72
C LEU A 69 0.88 -17.03 -6.28
N GLY A 70 0.08 -16.53 -7.21
CA GLY A 70 -1.13 -15.76 -6.90
C GLY A 70 -2.11 -16.52 -5.99
N VAL A 71 -2.31 -17.82 -6.22
CA VAL A 71 -3.13 -18.68 -5.33
C VAL A 71 -2.58 -18.73 -3.90
N ALA A 72 -1.26 -18.75 -3.72
CA ALA A 72 -0.65 -18.72 -2.39
C ALA A 72 -0.72 -17.34 -1.72
N VAL A 73 -0.65 -16.27 -2.51
CA VAL A 73 -0.56 -14.89 -2.04
C VAL A 73 -1.94 -14.26 -1.77
N LEU A 74 -2.97 -14.59 -2.58
CA LEU A 74 -4.32 -14.05 -2.41
C LEU A 74 -4.89 -14.26 -0.99
N PRO A 75 -4.80 -15.45 -0.37
CA PRO A 75 -5.25 -15.66 1.01
C PRO A 75 -4.56 -14.75 2.02
N LEU A 76 -3.29 -14.39 1.80
CA LEU A 76 -2.55 -13.47 2.66
C LEU A 76 -3.11 -12.04 2.56
N CYS A 77 -3.42 -11.59 1.35
CA CYS A 77 -4.09 -10.30 1.13
C CYS A 77 -5.50 -10.28 1.75
N ILE A 78 -6.28 -11.35 1.55
CA ILE A 78 -7.60 -11.50 2.17
C ILE A 78 -7.48 -11.48 3.70
N PHE A 79 -6.53 -12.21 4.28
CA PHE A 79 -6.29 -12.21 5.72
C PHE A 79 -6.03 -10.81 6.25
N LEU A 80 -5.25 -9.98 5.56
CA LEU A 80 -5.04 -8.58 5.97
C LEU A 80 -6.33 -7.78 5.93
N LEU A 81 -7.12 -7.87 4.86
CA LEU A 81 -8.38 -7.13 4.73
C LEU A 81 -9.41 -7.57 5.77
N VAL A 82 -9.54 -8.88 6.01
CA VAL A 82 -10.41 -9.43 7.06
C VAL A 82 -9.92 -8.99 8.43
N SER A 83 -8.60 -8.99 8.67
CA SER A 83 -8.02 -8.46 9.91
C SER A 83 -8.39 -6.98 10.10
N TYR A 84 -8.31 -6.17 9.05
CA TYR A 84 -8.71 -4.77 9.11
C TYR A 84 -10.20 -4.57 9.33
N ALA A 85 -11.07 -5.48 8.88
CA ALA A 85 -12.50 -5.40 9.07
C ALA A 85 -12.93 -5.84 10.48
N VAL A 86 -12.40 -6.97 10.95
CA VAL A 86 -12.85 -7.66 12.18
C VAL A 86 -12.12 -7.17 13.42
N LEU A 87 -10.78 -7.01 13.36
CA LEU A 87 -10.00 -6.69 14.56
C LEU A 87 -10.02 -5.17 14.85
N PRO A 88 -10.10 -4.78 16.14
CA PRO A 88 -9.98 -3.40 16.56
C PRO A 88 -8.68 -2.72 16.10
N ALA A 89 -8.74 -1.39 15.92
CA ALA A 89 -7.61 -0.58 15.48
C ALA A 89 -6.37 -0.68 16.39
N LYS A 90 -6.54 -1.01 17.68
CA LYS A 90 -5.42 -1.25 18.62
C LYS A 90 -4.48 -2.38 18.18
N TRP A 91 -5.00 -3.40 17.48
CA TRP A 91 -4.22 -4.54 17.02
C TRP A 91 -3.68 -4.35 15.61
N THR A 92 -4.50 -3.75 14.75
CA THR A 92 -4.20 -3.62 13.31
C THR A 92 -3.44 -2.36 12.96
N HIS A 93 -3.58 -1.29 13.76
CA HIS A 93 -3.14 0.06 13.40
C HIS A 93 -3.59 0.44 11.97
N ARG A 94 -4.81 0.02 11.59
CA ARG A 94 -5.33 0.18 10.24
C ARG A 94 -5.35 1.65 9.83
N HIS A 95 -4.87 1.91 8.62
CA HIS A 95 -4.89 3.23 7.99
C HIS A 95 -5.58 3.11 6.63
N TYR A 96 -6.45 4.06 6.30
CA TYR A 96 -7.27 4.00 5.08
C TYR A 96 -6.43 3.83 3.80
N LEU A 97 -5.28 4.52 3.71
CA LEU A 97 -4.34 4.34 2.58
C LEU A 97 -3.83 2.90 2.46
N SER A 98 -3.55 2.21 3.57
CA SER A 98 -3.05 0.82 3.54
C SER A 98 -4.16 -0.17 3.17
N ILE A 99 -5.42 0.11 3.56
CA ILE A 99 -6.58 -0.67 3.16
C ILE A 99 -6.80 -0.55 1.64
N CYS A 100 -6.87 0.68 1.12
CA CYS A 100 -7.10 0.91 -0.31
C CYS A 100 -5.97 0.34 -1.17
N PHE A 101 -4.73 0.45 -0.69
CA PHE A 101 -3.57 -0.17 -1.33
C PHE A 101 -3.69 -1.70 -1.42
N THR A 102 -4.07 -2.34 -0.31
CA THR A 102 -4.27 -3.79 -0.25
C THR A 102 -5.44 -4.22 -1.15
N LEU A 103 -6.49 -3.41 -1.27
CA LEU A 103 -7.59 -3.66 -2.21
C LEU A 103 -7.13 -3.58 -3.68
N GLY A 104 -6.28 -2.61 -4.05
CA GLY A 104 -5.69 -2.56 -5.38
C GLY A 104 -4.88 -3.81 -5.72
N ILE A 105 -4.07 -4.29 -4.77
CA ILE A 105 -3.33 -5.53 -4.91
C ILE A 105 -4.27 -6.73 -5.03
N LEU A 106 -5.34 -6.79 -4.23
CA LEU A 106 -6.34 -7.85 -4.33
C LEU A 106 -6.91 -7.95 -5.76
N PHE A 107 -7.25 -6.82 -6.40
CA PHE A 107 -7.72 -6.83 -7.78
C PHE A 107 -6.67 -7.40 -8.75
N MET A 108 -5.40 -7.02 -8.60
CA MET A 108 -4.32 -7.59 -9.42
C MET A 108 -4.18 -9.11 -9.23
N GLU A 109 -4.18 -9.60 -7.98
CA GLU A 109 -4.02 -11.03 -7.67
C GLU A 109 -5.19 -11.87 -8.22
N VAL A 110 -6.41 -11.35 -8.15
CA VAL A 110 -7.60 -12.04 -8.71
C VAL A 110 -7.46 -12.25 -10.22
N ALA A 111 -6.84 -11.31 -10.94
CA ALA A 111 -6.63 -11.43 -12.39
C ALA A 111 -5.76 -12.64 -12.77
N PHE A 112 -4.84 -13.08 -11.91
CA PHE A 112 -4.00 -14.26 -12.15
C PHE A 112 -4.69 -15.59 -11.81
N ILE A 113 -5.73 -15.55 -10.98
CA ILE A 113 -6.43 -16.74 -10.48
C ILE A 113 -7.58 -17.13 -11.40
N ILE A 114 -8.34 -16.16 -11.94
CA ILE A 114 -9.46 -16.42 -12.85
C ILE A 114 -9.07 -17.36 -14.02
N PRO A 115 -7.92 -17.17 -14.70
CA PRO A 115 -7.52 -18.05 -15.81
C PRO A 115 -7.24 -19.50 -15.42
N LEU A 116 -6.93 -19.80 -14.15
CA LEU A 116 -6.74 -21.17 -13.67
C LEU A 116 -8.06 -21.94 -13.60
N GLY A 117 -9.17 -21.25 -13.34
CA GLY A 117 -10.49 -21.87 -13.25
C GLY A 117 -11.20 -21.98 -14.59
N VAL A 118 -11.03 -20.99 -15.48
CA VAL A 118 -11.76 -20.92 -16.74
C VAL A 118 -11.01 -21.54 -17.92
N GLU A 119 -9.67 -21.60 -17.86
CA GLU A 119 -8.80 -22.04 -18.96
C GLU A 119 -9.20 -21.43 -20.33
N PRO A 120 -9.12 -20.08 -20.46
CA PRO A 120 -9.70 -19.40 -21.60
C PRO A 120 -8.99 -19.76 -22.92
N LYS A 121 -9.79 -19.86 -23.98
CA LYS A 121 -9.26 -19.99 -25.35
C LYS A 121 -8.64 -18.66 -25.76
N GLN A 122 -7.33 -18.63 -25.97
CA GLN A 122 -6.60 -17.39 -26.29
C GLN A 122 -6.92 -16.85 -27.70
N CYS A 123 -7.34 -17.73 -28.61
CA CYS A 123 -7.55 -17.41 -30.02
C CYS A 123 -9.03 -17.53 -30.40
N TYR A 124 -9.56 -16.51 -31.08
CA TYR A 124 -10.89 -16.51 -31.68
C TYR A 124 -10.93 -17.43 -32.90
N ASN A 125 -9.91 -17.33 -33.76
CA ASN A 125 -9.66 -18.19 -34.91
C ASN A 125 -8.15 -18.43 -35.06
N GLN A 126 -7.73 -19.08 -36.15
CA GLN A 126 -6.34 -19.51 -36.34
C GLN A 126 -5.32 -18.37 -36.42
N ILE A 127 -5.74 -17.12 -36.70
CA ILE A 127 -4.85 -15.96 -36.78
C ILE A 127 -5.20 -14.83 -35.79
N THR A 128 -6.42 -14.82 -35.25
CA THR A 128 -6.96 -13.69 -34.47
C THR A 128 -7.04 -14.05 -32.98
N PRO A 129 -6.40 -13.28 -32.08
CA PRO A 129 -6.56 -13.44 -30.64
C PRO A 129 -7.97 -13.02 -30.17
N ASN A 130 -8.46 -13.63 -29.09
CA ASN A 130 -9.67 -13.17 -28.40
C ASN A 130 -9.40 -11.85 -27.66
N ASP A 131 -10.46 -11.05 -27.56
CA ASP A 131 -10.48 -9.71 -26.96
C ASP A 131 -11.57 -9.60 -25.89
N MET A 132 -11.68 -8.43 -25.27
CA MET A 132 -12.70 -8.20 -24.24
C MET A 132 -14.15 -8.35 -24.72
N HIS A 133 -14.39 -8.22 -26.03
CA HIS A 133 -15.74 -8.26 -26.61
C HIS A 133 -16.16 -9.69 -26.98
N THR A 134 -15.19 -10.55 -27.28
CA THR A 134 -15.38 -11.95 -27.64
C THR A 134 -15.21 -12.92 -26.47
N ASP A 135 -14.46 -12.54 -25.43
CA ASP A 135 -14.32 -13.33 -24.22
C ASP A 135 -14.44 -12.49 -22.94
N LEU A 136 -15.39 -12.86 -22.07
CA LEU A 136 -15.64 -12.16 -20.81
C LEU A 136 -14.51 -12.37 -19.80
N SER A 137 -13.86 -13.54 -19.82
CA SER A 137 -12.72 -13.80 -18.93
C SER A 137 -11.56 -12.87 -19.26
N CYS A 138 -11.33 -12.59 -20.54
CA CYS A 138 -10.42 -11.56 -20.99
C CYS A 138 -10.76 -10.18 -20.44
N ALA A 139 -12.04 -9.77 -20.57
CA ALA A 139 -12.50 -8.46 -20.09
C ALA A 139 -12.24 -8.29 -18.59
N PHE A 140 -12.65 -9.26 -17.76
CA PHE A 140 -12.48 -9.19 -16.31
C PHE A 140 -11.03 -9.27 -15.87
N THR A 141 -10.24 -10.20 -16.42
CA THR A 141 -8.84 -10.36 -16.02
C THR A 141 -8.00 -9.15 -16.41
N GLY A 142 -8.12 -8.67 -17.65
CA GLY A 142 -7.43 -7.47 -18.09
C GLY A 142 -7.83 -6.24 -17.30
N SER A 143 -9.14 -6.06 -17.06
CA SER A 143 -9.66 -4.92 -16.30
C SER A 143 -9.18 -4.94 -14.84
N MET A 144 -9.28 -6.08 -14.14
CA MET A 144 -8.84 -6.19 -12.75
C MET A 144 -7.34 -6.01 -12.59
N LEU A 145 -6.54 -6.55 -13.52
CA LEU A 145 -5.09 -6.39 -13.50
C LEU A 145 -4.69 -4.91 -13.64
N LEU A 146 -5.18 -4.25 -14.68
CA LEU A 146 -4.81 -2.88 -15.00
C LEU A 146 -5.43 -1.87 -14.02
N PHE A 147 -6.67 -2.10 -13.57
CA PHE A 147 -7.29 -1.30 -12.51
C PHE A 147 -6.52 -1.42 -11.19
N GLY A 148 -6.17 -2.64 -10.79
CA GLY A 148 -5.37 -2.87 -9.61
C GLY A 148 -4.01 -2.17 -9.68
N GLY A 149 -3.35 -2.21 -10.84
CA GLY A 149 -2.11 -1.48 -11.12
C GLY A 149 -2.27 0.03 -10.94
N TRP A 150 -3.31 0.62 -11.53
CA TRP A 150 -3.67 2.03 -11.35
C TRP A 150 -3.89 2.39 -9.88
N VAL A 151 -4.70 1.62 -9.16
CA VAL A 151 -4.98 1.84 -7.73
C VAL A 151 -3.69 1.80 -6.92
N THR A 152 -2.85 0.79 -7.11
CA THR A 152 -1.60 0.64 -6.36
C THR A 152 -0.63 1.80 -6.64
N VAL A 153 -0.52 2.27 -7.87
CA VAL A 153 0.36 3.41 -8.23
C VAL A 153 -0.16 4.74 -7.69
N VAL A 154 -1.46 5.01 -7.85
CA VAL A 154 -2.05 6.27 -7.37
C VAL A 154 -2.00 6.34 -5.85
N PHE A 155 -2.34 5.26 -5.13
CA PHE A 155 -2.20 5.23 -3.67
C PHE A 155 -0.74 5.24 -3.21
N SER A 156 0.21 4.71 -3.99
CA SER A 156 1.65 4.90 -3.74
C SER A 156 2.02 6.38 -3.78
N PHE A 157 1.62 7.09 -4.83
CA PHE A 157 1.86 8.52 -4.98
C PHE A 157 1.22 9.33 -3.83
N ILE A 158 -0.05 9.08 -3.52
CA ILE A 158 -0.75 9.78 -2.41
C ILE A 158 -0.04 9.52 -1.08
N ARG A 159 0.43 8.29 -0.84
CA ARG A 159 1.17 7.95 0.38
C ARG A 159 2.51 8.67 0.45
N THR A 160 3.25 8.74 -0.65
CA THR A 160 4.50 9.50 -0.70
C THR A 160 4.26 10.98 -0.48
N LEU A 161 3.24 11.56 -1.12
CA LEU A 161 2.87 12.95 -0.94
C LEU A 161 2.49 13.24 0.52
N ALA A 162 1.69 12.37 1.14
CA ALA A 162 1.35 12.46 2.56
C ALA A 162 2.61 12.47 3.44
N PHE A 163 3.55 11.56 3.17
CA PHE A 163 4.81 11.48 3.91
C PHE A 163 5.68 12.73 3.70
N HIS A 164 5.80 13.21 2.46
CA HIS A 164 6.53 14.43 2.13
C HIS A 164 5.96 15.65 2.84
N LEU A 165 4.64 15.82 2.82
CA LEU A 165 3.95 16.93 3.49
C LEU A 165 4.12 16.88 5.01
N GLN A 166 4.08 15.69 5.62
CA GLN A 166 4.27 15.54 7.07
C GLN A 166 5.71 15.81 7.52
N VAL A 167 6.70 15.44 6.71
CA VAL A 167 8.11 15.51 7.07
C VAL A 167 8.76 16.82 6.63
N CYS A 168 8.67 17.15 5.35
CA CYS A 168 9.35 18.33 4.79
C CYS A 168 8.58 19.63 5.00
N TRP A 169 7.24 19.55 5.00
CA TRP A 169 6.37 20.72 5.20
C TRP A 169 5.71 20.76 6.58
N GLU A 170 5.95 19.75 7.41
CA GLU A 170 5.43 19.65 8.78
C GLU A 170 3.90 19.74 8.92
N VAL A 171 3.15 19.49 7.84
CA VAL A 171 1.69 19.60 7.80
C VAL A 171 1.03 18.41 8.49
N VAL A 172 0.11 18.68 9.42
CA VAL A 172 -0.76 17.66 10.02
C VAL A 172 -1.90 17.35 9.06
N LEU A 173 -1.96 16.11 8.56
CA LEU A 173 -3.00 15.68 7.64
C LEU A 173 -4.32 15.45 8.41
N GLY A 174 -5.33 16.24 8.08
CA GLY A 174 -6.67 16.13 8.68
C GLY A 174 -7.69 15.45 7.78
N GLN A 175 -8.97 15.53 8.18
CA GLN A 175 -10.11 14.89 7.51
C GLN A 175 -10.28 15.31 6.05
N LYS A 176 -9.98 16.57 5.71
CA LYS A 176 -10.04 17.08 4.33
C LYS A 176 -9.08 16.34 3.41
N PHE A 177 -7.85 16.09 3.88
CA PHE A 177 -6.86 15.31 3.14
C PHE A 177 -7.30 13.86 2.98
N MET A 178 -7.91 13.26 4.01
CA MET A 178 -8.44 11.90 3.92
C MET A 178 -9.47 11.75 2.80
N TRP A 179 -10.49 12.61 2.74
CA TRP A 179 -11.50 12.55 1.68
C TRP A 179 -10.93 12.86 0.31
N ALA A 180 -10.04 13.85 0.19
CA ALA A 180 -9.37 14.14 -1.07
C ALA A 180 -8.55 12.95 -1.56
N ALA A 181 -7.81 12.29 -0.67
CA ALA A 181 -7.04 11.09 -0.98
C ALA A 181 -7.92 9.91 -1.41
N LEU A 182 -9.09 9.72 -0.82
CA LEU A 182 -10.03 8.67 -1.22
C LEU A 182 -10.67 8.98 -2.58
N VAL A 183 -11.16 10.20 -2.78
CA VAL A 183 -11.79 10.60 -4.04
C VAL A 183 -10.81 10.54 -5.21
N LEU A 184 -9.61 11.11 -5.05
CA LEU A 184 -8.58 11.06 -6.10
C LEU A 184 -8.00 9.66 -6.25
N GLY A 185 -7.80 8.95 -5.13
CA GLY A 185 -7.20 7.62 -5.10
C GLY A 185 -8.03 6.55 -5.80
N TRP A 186 -9.36 6.68 -5.79
CA TRP A 186 -10.26 5.79 -6.53
C TRP A 186 -10.72 6.38 -7.86
N GLY A 187 -10.95 7.70 -7.91
CA GLY A 187 -11.44 8.38 -9.11
C GLY A 187 -10.47 8.31 -10.28
N ILE A 188 -9.17 8.57 -10.04
CA ILE A 188 -8.15 8.51 -11.11
C ILE A 188 -8.06 7.10 -11.70
N PRO A 189 -7.93 6.01 -10.90
CA PRO A 189 -7.98 4.65 -11.45
C PRO A 189 -9.25 4.28 -12.20
N VAL A 190 -10.43 4.71 -11.74
CA VAL A 190 -11.70 4.42 -12.43
C VAL A 190 -11.75 5.13 -13.79
N ILE A 191 -11.34 6.40 -13.85
CA ILE A 191 -11.29 7.15 -15.11
C ILE A 191 -10.23 6.54 -16.04
N GLY A 192 -9.04 6.23 -15.53
CA GLY A 192 -7.96 5.60 -16.28
C GLY A 192 -8.36 4.25 -16.86
N LEU A 193 -9.02 3.40 -16.07
CA LEU A 193 -9.60 2.13 -16.52
C LEU A 193 -10.64 2.35 -17.63
N ALA A 194 -11.55 3.31 -17.46
CA ALA A 194 -12.58 3.58 -18.46
C ALA A 194 -11.97 4.05 -19.79
N VAL A 195 -11.05 5.02 -19.75
CA VAL A 195 -10.36 5.54 -20.94
C VAL A 195 -9.60 4.44 -21.65
N MET A 196 -8.77 3.67 -20.94
CA MET A 196 -7.97 2.63 -21.58
C MET A 196 -8.83 1.50 -22.16
N LEU A 197 -9.97 1.15 -21.55
CA LEU A 197 -10.85 0.10 -22.09
C LEU A 197 -11.61 0.56 -23.33
N ILE A 198 -11.99 1.84 -23.39
CA ILE A 198 -12.72 2.42 -24.53
C ILE A 198 -11.78 2.65 -25.73
N LEU A 199 -10.58 3.19 -25.49
CA LEU A 199 -9.66 3.61 -26.55
C LEU A 199 -8.70 2.51 -27.00
N THR A 200 -8.13 1.76 -26.05
CA THR A 200 -7.09 0.76 -26.35
C THR A 200 -7.64 -0.66 -26.30
N GLY A 201 -8.33 -1.00 -25.21
CA GLY A 201 -8.86 -2.32 -24.91
C GLY A 201 -7.85 -3.37 -24.43
N VAL A 202 -8.32 -4.59 -24.20
CA VAL A 202 -7.51 -5.72 -23.70
C VAL A 202 -7.70 -6.99 -24.55
N SER A 203 -6.63 -7.76 -24.71
CA SER A 203 -6.62 -9.04 -25.45
C SER A 203 -5.58 -10.02 -24.91
N TYR A 204 -5.67 -11.28 -25.36
CA TYR A 204 -4.68 -12.31 -25.05
C TYR A 204 -3.40 -12.11 -25.84
N ARG A 205 -2.29 -11.84 -25.15
CA ARG A 205 -0.97 -11.64 -25.77
C ARG A 205 0.12 -12.58 -25.26
N PHE A 206 0.18 -12.80 -23.94
CA PHE A 206 1.32 -13.47 -23.29
C PHE A 206 0.93 -14.72 -22.48
N GLY A 207 -0.21 -15.33 -22.80
CA GLY A 207 -0.72 -16.52 -22.12
C GLY A 207 -2.20 -16.40 -21.83
N THR A 208 -2.61 -16.87 -20.65
CA THR A 208 -4.03 -17.00 -20.28
C THR A 208 -4.59 -15.79 -19.52
N VAL A 209 -3.80 -14.75 -19.29
CA VAL A 209 -4.22 -13.47 -18.70
C VAL A 209 -4.31 -12.42 -19.81
N CYS A 210 -5.40 -11.67 -19.87
CA CYS A 210 -5.51 -10.56 -20.81
C CYS A 210 -4.73 -9.33 -20.35
N HIS A 211 -4.20 -8.62 -21.32
CA HIS A 211 -3.37 -7.44 -21.11
C HIS A 211 -3.79 -6.33 -22.07
N ILE A 212 -3.36 -5.09 -21.80
CA ILE A 212 -3.62 -3.95 -22.67
C ILE A 212 -3.09 -4.21 -24.10
N ASN A 213 -3.91 -3.84 -25.09
CA ASN A 213 -3.56 -3.89 -26.51
C ASN A 213 -2.38 -2.97 -26.83
N ILE A 214 -1.78 -3.09 -28.03
CA ILE A 214 -0.58 -2.32 -28.41
C ILE A 214 -0.96 -0.89 -28.82
N HIS A 215 -2.05 -0.74 -29.58
CA HIS A 215 -2.49 0.53 -30.15
C HIS A 215 -2.79 1.53 -29.02
N GLU A 216 -2.09 2.67 -28.98
CA GLU A 216 -2.21 3.72 -27.95
C GLU A 216 -1.94 3.31 -26.49
N SER A 217 -1.46 2.08 -26.24
CA SER A 217 -1.20 1.54 -24.89
C SER A 217 -0.27 2.41 -24.05
N ASN A 218 0.70 3.03 -24.72
CA ASN A 218 1.67 3.91 -24.10
C ASN A 218 1.00 5.21 -23.61
N HIS A 219 0.13 5.80 -24.44
CA HIS A 219 -0.55 7.05 -24.11
C HIS A 219 -1.64 6.85 -23.05
N ASP A 220 -2.40 5.76 -23.13
CA ASP A 220 -3.58 5.56 -22.30
C ASP A 220 -3.27 4.94 -20.92
N TYR A 221 -2.18 4.18 -20.81
CA TYR A 221 -1.84 3.44 -19.57
C TYR A 221 -0.40 3.66 -19.10
N TRP A 222 0.60 3.30 -19.91
CA TRP A 222 1.97 3.23 -19.41
C TRP A 222 2.58 4.58 -19.09
N ALA A 223 2.42 5.59 -19.95
CA ALA A 223 2.96 6.93 -19.72
C ALA A 223 2.30 7.62 -18.52
N PRO A 224 0.96 7.60 -18.34
CA PRO A 224 0.33 8.14 -17.14
C PRO A 224 0.79 7.44 -15.85
N VAL A 225 0.83 6.10 -15.84
CA VAL A 225 1.26 5.31 -14.68
C VAL A 225 2.74 5.58 -14.34
N MET A 226 3.60 5.67 -15.36
CA MET A 226 5.01 6.07 -15.21
C MET A 226 5.15 7.48 -14.65
N ALA A 227 4.33 8.43 -15.10
CA ALA A 227 4.38 9.81 -14.60
C ALA A 227 4.11 9.86 -13.09
N PHE A 228 3.06 9.19 -12.61
CA PHE A 228 2.79 9.08 -11.17
C PHE A 228 3.94 8.41 -10.41
N ALA A 229 4.51 7.33 -10.96
CA ALA A 229 5.61 6.61 -10.34
C ALA A 229 6.89 7.48 -10.23
N VAL A 230 7.24 8.23 -11.27
CA VAL A 230 8.42 9.11 -11.30
C VAL A 230 8.24 10.29 -10.33
N VAL A 231 7.09 10.94 -10.32
CA VAL A 231 6.83 12.04 -9.37
C VAL A 231 6.87 11.51 -7.94
N ALA A 232 6.26 10.35 -7.68
CA ALA A 232 6.36 9.70 -6.38
C ALA A 232 7.81 9.36 -6.01
N LEU A 233 8.62 8.87 -6.95
CA LEU A 233 10.03 8.58 -6.70
C LEU A 233 10.80 9.84 -6.30
N ILE A 234 10.63 10.94 -7.04
CA ILE A 234 11.28 12.23 -6.75
C ILE A 234 10.90 12.71 -5.34
N LEU A 235 9.61 12.74 -5.02
CA LEU A 235 9.14 13.14 -3.68
C LEU A 235 9.72 12.23 -2.59
N GLN A 236 9.80 10.93 -2.83
CA GLN A 236 10.33 9.97 -1.88
C GLN A 236 11.84 10.17 -1.64
N LEU A 237 12.62 10.41 -2.71
CA LEU A 237 14.05 10.67 -2.66
C LEU A 237 14.34 12.00 -1.95
N VAL A 238 13.62 13.07 -2.28
CA VAL A 238 13.75 14.38 -1.62
C VAL A 238 13.45 14.25 -0.12
N THR A 239 12.38 13.55 0.23
CA THR A 239 12.01 13.34 1.64
C THR A 239 13.06 12.53 2.39
N MET A 240 13.62 11.50 1.75
CA MET A 240 14.69 10.69 2.34
C MET A 240 15.97 11.50 2.53
N ALA A 241 16.38 12.29 1.53
CA ALA A 241 17.53 13.18 1.62
C ALA A 241 17.37 14.19 2.76
N TYR A 242 16.17 14.77 2.93
CA TYR A 242 15.86 15.66 4.03
C TYR A 242 15.94 14.96 5.40
N CYS A 243 15.44 13.73 5.52
CA CYS A 243 15.55 12.93 6.74
C CYS A 243 17.02 12.68 7.11
N ILE A 244 17.86 12.34 6.12
CA ILE A 244 19.30 12.15 6.31
C ILE A 244 19.98 13.45 6.74
N TYR A 245 19.67 14.57 6.07
CA TYR A 245 20.21 15.90 6.42
C TYR A 245 19.91 16.27 7.88
N ILE A 246 18.66 16.15 8.31
CA ILE A 246 18.27 16.45 9.70
C ILE A 246 18.92 15.48 10.68
N TYR A 247 19.03 14.20 10.35
CA TYR A 247 19.74 13.23 11.17
C TYR A 247 21.20 13.64 11.39
N VAL A 248 21.93 13.91 10.30
CA VAL A 248 23.34 14.33 10.34
C VAL A 248 23.50 15.60 11.17
N LYS A 249 22.66 16.62 10.94
CA LYS A 249 22.66 17.86 11.72
C LYS A 249 22.40 17.61 13.21
N SER A 250 21.46 16.72 13.54
CA SER A 250 21.13 16.40 14.93
C SER A 250 22.26 15.69 15.69
N VAL A 251 23.10 14.93 14.99
CA VAL A 251 24.28 14.25 15.54
C VAL A 251 25.41 15.26 15.75
N PHE A 252 25.67 16.14 14.78
CA PHE A 252 26.69 17.19 14.96
C PHE A 252 26.34 18.20 16.06
N ASP A 253 25.06 18.51 16.24
CA ASP A 253 24.60 19.31 17.39
C ASP A 253 24.93 18.63 18.74
N GLN A 254 25.08 17.30 18.83
CA GLN A 254 25.46 16.61 20.09
C GLN A 254 26.92 16.90 20.49
N ALA A 255 27.82 17.04 19.52
CA ALA A 255 29.23 17.31 19.78
C ALA A 255 29.47 18.72 20.36
N ALA A 256 28.55 19.66 20.12
CA ALA A 256 28.71 21.06 20.51
C ALA A 256 28.25 21.39 21.96
N THR A 257 27.50 20.52 22.64
CA THR A 257 26.89 20.86 23.96
C THR A 257 27.62 20.30 25.19
N THR A 258 28.78 19.68 25.04
CA THR A 258 29.52 19.10 26.18
C THR A 258 30.40 20.11 26.93
N ASN A 259 30.43 21.40 26.54
CA ASN A 259 31.44 22.37 27.03
C ASN A 259 30.93 23.68 27.65
N SER A 260 29.65 23.85 28.01
CA SER A 260 29.24 25.09 28.69
C SER A 260 28.35 24.85 29.90
N SER A 261 28.97 24.84 31.08
CA SER A 261 28.37 25.05 32.40
C SER A 261 27.92 26.51 32.60
N GLY A 262 27.18 27.06 31.63
CA GLY A 262 26.67 28.43 31.64
C GLY A 262 25.17 28.47 31.93
N ILE A 263 24.80 29.17 32.99
CA ILE A 263 23.43 29.42 33.48
C ILE A 263 22.49 29.82 32.33
N PRO A 264 21.25 29.30 32.26
CA PRO A 264 20.34 29.59 31.16
C PRO A 264 19.83 31.04 31.25
N SER A 265 20.31 31.91 30.37
CA SER A 265 19.72 33.23 30.16
C SER A 265 18.42 33.08 29.36
N TYR A 266 17.30 33.40 30.01
CA TYR A 266 15.97 33.43 29.43
C TYR A 266 15.89 34.59 28.42
N SER A 267 16.13 34.29 27.14
CA SER A 267 15.81 35.20 26.04
C SER A 267 14.54 34.70 25.34
N SER A 268 13.49 35.52 25.40
CA SER A 268 12.26 35.37 24.64
C SER A 268 12.54 35.57 23.15
N SER A 269 12.91 34.51 22.46
CA SER A 269 13.05 34.49 21.00
C SER A 269 12.10 33.44 20.43
N VAL A 270 11.50 33.77 19.29
CA VAL A 270 10.71 32.88 18.44
C VAL A 270 11.48 31.57 18.33
N LYS A 271 11.02 30.51 19.02
CA LYS A 271 11.77 29.26 19.17
C LYS A 271 12.01 28.66 17.79
N THR A 272 13.17 28.90 17.19
CA THR A 272 13.67 28.09 16.10
C THR A 272 13.82 26.69 16.69
N MET A 273 13.03 25.73 16.19
CA MET A 273 13.07 24.37 16.69
C MET A 273 14.50 23.85 16.57
N THR A 274 15.08 23.44 17.70
CA THR A 274 16.42 22.83 17.70
C THR A 274 16.42 21.59 16.81
N ALA A 275 17.50 21.33 16.06
CA ALA A 275 17.57 20.20 15.13
C ALA A 275 17.30 18.85 15.83
N ARG A 276 17.53 18.79 17.14
CA ARG A 276 17.19 17.66 18.02
C ARG A 276 15.68 17.43 18.17
N GLN A 277 14.90 18.49 18.36
CA GLN A 277 13.44 18.39 18.46
C GLN A 277 12.84 17.98 17.11
N ALA A 278 13.37 18.51 16.00
CA ALA A 278 13.02 18.08 14.66
C ALA A 278 13.35 16.60 14.43
N TYR A 279 14.57 16.14 14.78
CA TYR A 279 14.97 14.75 14.62
C TYR A 279 14.11 13.77 15.46
N ARG A 280 13.79 14.08 16.72
CA ARG A 280 12.92 13.20 17.54
C ARG A 280 11.53 13.01 16.92
N ARG A 281 10.97 14.07 16.32
CA ARG A 281 9.71 14.02 15.58
C ARG A 281 9.86 13.18 14.31
N VAL A 282 10.84 13.48 13.47
CA VAL A 282 11.11 12.76 12.21
C VAL A 282 11.34 11.27 12.47
N ARG A 283 12.12 10.92 13.50
CA ARG A 283 12.35 9.52 13.92
C ARG A 283 11.04 8.79 14.24
N ARG A 284 10.12 9.43 14.96
CA ARG A 284 8.80 8.85 15.28
C ARG A 284 7.97 8.64 14.02
N VAL A 285 7.92 9.61 13.11
CA VAL A 285 7.18 9.51 11.84
C VAL A 285 7.77 8.41 10.94
N LEU A 286 9.10 8.35 10.84
CA LEU A 286 9.81 7.34 10.05
C LEU A 286 9.62 5.93 10.63
N GLN A 287 9.68 5.76 11.96
CA GLN A 287 9.36 4.48 12.61
C GLN A 287 7.92 4.00 12.36
N LEU A 288 6.97 4.93 12.19
CA LEU A 288 5.58 4.58 11.90
C LEU A 288 5.37 4.25 10.41
N GLN A 289 6.11 4.92 9.52
CA GLN A 289 5.90 4.86 8.07
C GLN A 289 6.91 4.00 7.29
N TRP A 290 8.01 3.53 7.89
CA TRP A 290 9.08 2.82 7.14
C TRP A 290 8.55 1.62 6.36
N ARG A 291 7.64 0.82 6.93
CA ARG A 291 6.99 -0.31 6.24
C ARG A 291 6.25 0.15 4.98
N GLY A 292 5.60 1.30 5.08
CA GLY A 292 4.91 1.95 3.98
C GLY A 292 5.85 2.43 2.90
N VAL A 293 6.90 3.15 3.31
CA VAL A 293 7.94 3.67 2.41
C VAL A 293 8.63 2.53 1.66
N SER A 294 9.00 1.45 2.36
CA SER A 294 9.60 0.26 1.74
C SER A 294 8.68 -0.35 0.69
N LEU A 295 7.39 -0.53 0.99
CA LEU A 295 6.45 -1.09 0.03
C LEU A 295 6.29 -0.18 -1.19
N VAL A 296 6.18 1.12 -0.99
CA VAL A 296 6.06 2.10 -2.08
C VAL A 296 7.29 2.08 -2.99
N LEU A 297 8.51 2.00 -2.44
CA LEU A 297 9.74 1.90 -3.23
C LEU A 297 9.79 0.61 -4.06
N ILE A 298 9.38 -0.52 -3.48
CA ILE A 298 9.28 -1.80 -4.20
C ILE A 298 8.30 -1.67 -5.38
N ILE A 299 7.12 -1.09 -5.15
CA ILE A 299 6.10 -0.92 -6.19
C ILE A 299 6.56 0.03 -7.29
N ILE A 300 7.12 1.19 -6.94
CA ILE A 300 7.64 2.14 -7.93
C ILE A 300 8.73 1.47 -8.78
N GLY A 301 9.65 0.74 -8.16
CA GLY A 301 10.68 -0.02 -8.87
C GLY A 301 10.09 -1.04 -9.84
N ASN A 302 9.10 -1.81 -9.39
CA ASN A 302 8.40 -2.79 -10.22
C ASN A 302 7.68 -2.11 -11.39
N VAL A 303 6.96 -1.01 -11.16
CA VAL A 303 6.20 -0.29 -12.20
C VAL A 303 7.13 0.27 -13.27
N ILE A 304 8.24 0.89 -12.89
CA ILE A 304 9.25 1.39 -13.83
C ILE A 304 9.83 0.23 -14.64
N PHE A 305 10.19 -0.87 -13.98
CA PHE A 305 10.70 -2.06 -14.66
C PHE A 305 9.68 -2.64 -15.67
N PHE A 306 8.42 -2.79 -15.26
CA PHE A 306 7.36 -3.31 -16.12
C PHE A 306 7.12 -2.40 -17.32
N ALA A 307 6.98 -1.09 -17.09
CA ALA A 307 6.77 -0.12 -18.16
C ALA A 307 7.89 -0.15 -19.19
N VAL A 308 9.16 -0.17 -18.75
CA VAL A 308 10.32 -0.26 -19.66
C VAL A 308 10.30 -1.55 -20.46
N VAL A 309 10.01 -2.69 -19.83
CA VAL A 309 9.96 -3.99 -20.53
C VAL A 309 8.82 -4.02 -21.56
N PHE A 310 7.61 -3.62 -21.19
CA PHE A 310 6.45 -3.66 -22.08
C PHE A 310 6.54 -2.64 -23.21
N ILE A 311 6.98 -1.40 -22.94
CA ILE A 311 7.19 -0.39 -24.00
C ILE A 311 8.24 -0.86 -24.99
N ASN A 312 9.37 -1.41 -24.51
CA ASN A 312 10.41 -1.92 -25.40
C ASN A 312 9.92 -3.11 -26.23
N MET A 313 9.12 -3.99 -25.64
CA MET A 313 8.52 -5.11 -26.34
C MET A 313 7.53 -4.67 -27.42
N ASP A 314 6.63 -3.74 -27.08
CA ASP A 314 5.66 -3.20 -28.03
C ASP A 314 6.35 -2.50 -29.20
N ASN A 315 7.42 -1.73 -28.94
CA ASN A 315 8.23 -1.10 -29.99
C ASN A 315 8.95 -2.11 -30.90
N GLN A 316 9.39 -3.26 -30.36
CA GLN A 316 10.04 -4.32 -31.14
C GLN A 316 9.05 -5.15 -31.96
N LEU A 317 7.80 -5.26 -31.49
CA LEU A 317 6.75 -6.02 -32.15
C LEU A 317 5.84 -5.17 -33.05
N ALA A 318 6.00 -3.85 -33.04
CA ALA A 318 5.23 -2.95 -33.89
C ALA A 318 5.42 -3.33 -35.38
N PRO A 319 4.35 -3.34 -36.20
CA PRO A 319 4.39 -3.73 -37.61
C PRO A 319 5.02 -2.62 -38.46
N THR A 320 6.32 -2.41 -38.28
CA THR A 320 7.14 -1.46 -39.05
C THR A 320 8.02 -2.22 -40.03
N THR A 321 8.39 -1.58 -41.14
CA THR A 321 9.29 -2.17 -42.15
C THR A 321 10.62 -2.60 -41.53
N ALA A 322 11.19 -1.77 -40.65
CA ALA A 322 12.44 -2.07 -39.96
C ALA A 322 12.35 -3.32 -39.05
N ASN A 323 11.21 -3.50 -38.35
CA ASN A 323 10.99 -4.69 -37.53
C ASN A 323 10.74 -5.93 -38.40
N ALA A 324 10.07 -5.79 -39.53
CA ALA A 324 9.89 -6.86 -40.51
C ALA A 324 11.24 -7.34 -41.07
N ASP A 325 12.14 -6.41 -41.42
CA ASP A 325 13.50 -6.73 -41.88
C ASP A 325 14.31 -7.45 -40.80
N ARG A 326 14.19 -7.01 -39.55
CA ARG A 326 14.83 -7.68 -38.39
C ARG A 326 14.29 -9.09 -38.17
N ALA A 327 12.99 -9.30 -38.43
CA ALA A 327 12.34 -10.59 -38.30
C ALA A 327 12.60 -11.53 -39.49
N ALA A 328 13.10 -11.03 -40.61
CA ALA A 328 13.28 -11.80 -41.85
C ALA A 328 14.07 -13.11 -41.67
N PRO A 329 15.20 -13.18 -40.92
CA PRO A 329 15.92 -14.44 -40.72
C PRO A 329 15.09 -15.49 -39.97
N TRP A 330 14.29 -15.06 -39.00
CA TRP A 330 13.39 -15.94 -38.26
C TRP A 330 12.23 -16.43 -39.12
N LEU A 331 11.61 -15.53 -39.87
CA LEU A 331 10.53 -15.86 -40.81
C LEU A 331 11.02 -16.82 -41.91
N ALA A 332 12.21 -16.57 -42.46
CA ALA A 332 12.83 -17.44 -43.47
C ALA A 332 13.10 -18.84 -42.90
N CYS A 333 13.59 -18.94 -41.67
CA CYS A 333 13.76 -20.23 -40.99
C CYS A 333 12.43 -20.99 -40.91
N LEU A 334 11.33 -20.34 -40.50
CA LEU A 334 10.02 -20.98 -40.40
C LEU A 334 9.50 -21.50 -41.75
N VAL A 335 9.76 -20.79 -42.85
CA VAL A 335 9.41 -21.26 -44.20
C VAL A 335 10.26 -22.48 -44.58
N LEU A 336 11.57 -22.44 -44.35
CA LEU A 336 12.49 -23.52 -44.71
C LEU A 336 12.21 -24.81 -43.93
N THR A 337 11.87 -24.70 -42.65
CA THR A 337 11.55 -25.86 -41.80
C THR A 337 10.07 -26.26 -41.86
N GLN A 338 9.27 -25.64 -42.73
CA GLN A 338 7.83 -25.86 -42.85
C GLN A 338 7.07 -25.72 -41.52
N GLY A 339 7.54 -24.84 -40.63
CA GLY A 339 6.92 -24.57 -39.33
C GLY A 339 7.47 -25.38 -38.16
N GLU A 340 8.65 -26.00 -38.30
CA GLU A 340 9.38 -26.53 -37.14
C GLU A 340 9.84 -25.35 -36.26
N ARG A 341 9.16 -25.19 -35.13
CA ARG A 341 9.33 -24.02 -34.24
C ARG A 341 10.66 -24.03 -33.50
N LYS A 342 11.16 -25.21 -33.09
CA LYS A 342 12.28 -25.33 -32.14
C LYS A 342 13.61 -24.93 -32.75
N GLU A 343 13.82 -25.28 -34.01
CA GLU A 343 15.01 -24.93 -34.80
C GLU A 343 15.12 -23.42 -35.00
N CYS A 344 13.98 -22.73 -35.13
CA CYS A 344 13.93 -21.28 -35.38
C CYS A 344 13.94 -20.41 -34.12
N LEU A 345 13.88 -20.99 -32.91
CA LEU A 345 13.85 -20.23 -31.66
C LEU A 345 15.12 -19.41 -31.42
N THR A 346 16.26 -19.80 -31.99
CA THR A 346 17.53 -19.07 -31.87
C THR A 346 17.45 -17.70 -32.54
N PHE A 347 16.81 -17.62 -33.71
CA PHE A 347 16.58 -16.37 -34.43
C PHE A 347 15.50 -15.51 -33.76
N ALA A 348 14.50 -16.12 -33.12
CA ALA A 348 13.49 -15.37 -32.38
C ALA A 348 14.08 -14.50 -31.25
N LYS A 349 15.19 -14.93 -30.62
CA LYS A 349 15.84 -14.22 -29.50
C LYS A 349 16.32 -12.81 -29.85
N SER A 350 16.55 -12.49 -31.13
CA SER A 350 16.99 -11.15 -31.57
C SER A 350 15.83 -10.18 -31.81
N ILE A 351 14.59 -10.69 -31.80
CA ILE A 351 13.37 -9.96 -32.13
C ILE A 351 12.52 -9.73 -30.88
N VAL A 352 12.44 -10.73 -30.00
CA VAL A 352 11.59 -10.66 -28.80
C VAL A 352 12.41 -10.53 -27.52
N PRO A 353 11.88 -9.86 -26.48
CA PRO A 353 12.53 -9.78 -25.17
C PRO A 353 12.84 -11.16 -24.61
N ASN A 354 13.92 -11.27 -23.83
CA ASN A 354 14.35 -12.53 -23.23
C ASN A 354 13.23 -13.16 -22.38
N ARG A 355 13.07 -14.48 -22.48
CA ARG A 355 12.11 -15.28 -21.68
C ARG A 355 12.26 -15.02 -20.19
N ALA A 356 13.50 -14.93 -19.71
CA ALA A 356 13.80 -14.64 -18.31
C ALA A 356 13.21 -13.30 -17.86
N THR A 357 13.21 -12.29 -18.73
CA THR A 357 12.62 -10.98 -18.44
C THR A 357 11.10 -11.08 -18.31
N LEU A 358 10.43 -11.77 -19.23
CA LEU A 358 8.98 -12.00 -19.14
C LEU A 358 8.59 -12.78 -17.87
N LEU A 359 9.34 -13.83 -17.57
CA LEU A 359 9.13 -14.62 -16.36
C LEU A 359 9.36 -13.78 -15.09
N ALA A 360 10.41 -12.95 -15.08
CA ALA A 360 10.68 -12.04 -13.97
C ALA A 360 9.54 -11.05 -13.77
N VAL A 361 8.98 -10.47 -14.83
CA VAL A 361 7.81 -9.58 -14.77
C VAL A 361 6.62 -10.29 -14.11
N LEU A 362 6.28 -11.49 -14.57
CA LEU A 362 5.14 -12.25 -14.06
C LEU A 362 5.33 -12.64 -12.58
N ILE A 363 6.52 -13.09 -12.20
CA ILE A 363 6.83 -13.45 -10.81
C ILE A 363 6.82 -12.22 -9.91
N LEU A 364 7.44 -11.11 -10.33
CA LEU A 364 7.45 -9.88 -9.54
C LEU A 364 6.04 -9.34 -9.31
N LEU A 365 5.17 -9.44 -10.32
CA LEU A 365 3.79 -9.02 -10.25
C LEU A 365 2.98 -9.90 -9.28
N ALA A 366 3.16 -11.22 -9.30
CA ALA A 366 2.55 -12.15 -8.34
C ALA A 366 3.12 -12.04 -6.90
N LEU A 367 4.35 -11.54 -6.75
CA LEU A 367 4.98 -11.33 -5.44
C LEU A 367 4.59 -9.99 -4.79
N VAL A 368 3.85 -9.13 -5.48
CA VAL A 368 3.40 -7.84 -4.92
C VAL A 368 2.56 -8.06 -3.66
N GLY A 369 1.60 -9.00 -3.67
CA GLY A 369 0.81 -9.30 -2.49
C GLY A 369 1.62 -9.93 -1.35
N PHE A 370 2.68 -10.68 -1.66
CA PHE A 370 3.59 -11.21 -0.66
C PHE A 370 4.31 -10.08 0.10
N TRP A 371 4.87 -9.11 -0.62
CA TRP A 371 5.51 -7.95 0.02
C TRP A 371 4.53 -7.11 0.83
N ASN A 372 3.30 -6.96 0.35
CA ASN A 372 2.24 -6.29 1.11
C ASN A 372 1.96 -7.00 2.43
N PHE A 373 1.85 -8.33 2.41
CA PHE A 373 1.69 -9.12 3.63
C PHE A 373 2.88 -8.96 4.58
N VAL A 374 4.11 -9.17 4.10
CA VAL A 374 5.33 -9.09 4.94
C VAL A 374 5.46 -7.72 5.61
N LEU A 375 5.17 -6.64 4.89
CA LEU A 375 5.34 -5.28 5.42
C LEU A 375 4.18 -4.83 6.31
N PHE A 376 2.93 -5.22 6.01
CA PHE A 376 1.76 -4.76 6.77
C PHE A 376 1.22 -5.73 7.79
N ALA A 377 1.55 -7.03 7.71
CA ALA A 377 1.29 -7.96 8.79
C ALA A 377 2.16 -7.57 10.00
N ARG A 378 1.50 -7.17 11.09
CA ARG A 378 2.15 -6.87 12.37
C ARG A 378 1.97 -8.07 13.30
N PRO A 379 2.96 -8.42 14.14
CA PRO A 379 2.79 -9.44 15.18
C PRO A 379 1.55 -9.20 16.06
N SER A 380 1.20 -7.93 16.30
CA SER A 380 0.00 -7.52 17.03
C SER A 380 -1.31 -8.02 16.41
N ILE A 381 -1.38 -8.19 15.08
CA ILE A 381 -2.56 -8.72 14.40
C ILE A 381 -2.80 -10.18 14.81
N PHE A 382 -1.75 -10.98 14.85
CA PHE A 382 -1.84 -12.39 15.24
C PHE A 382 -2.24 -12.55 16.72
N ILE A 383 -1.71 -11.70 17.60
CA ILE A 383 -2.13 -11.64 19.01
C ILE A 383 -3.61 -11.27 19.11
N GLY A 384 -4.06 -10.27 18.33
CA GLY A 384 -5.46 -9.86 18.26
C GLY A 384 -6.39 -11.00 17.83
N TRP A 385 -5.99 -11.80 16.84
CA TRP A 385 -6.73 -13.01 16.47
C TRP A 385 -6.74 -14.06 17.58
N ALA A 386 -5.61 -14.32 18.23
CA ALA A 386 -5.53 -15.26 19.35
C ALA A 386 -6.44 -14.85 20.51
N GLU A 387 -6.48 -13.57 20.87
CA GLU A 387 -7.41 -13.04 21.87
C GLU A 387 -8.87 -13.12 21.41
N PHE A 388 -9.15 -12.80 20.14
CA PHE A 388 -10.50 -12.89 19.58
C PHE A 388 -11.04 -14.32 19.71
N PHE A 389 -10.28 -15.32 19.30
CA PHE A 389 -10.68 -16.73 19.43
C PHE A 389 -10.77 -17.19 20.89
N LYS A 390 -9.81 -16.79 21.75
CA LYS A 390 -9.89 -17.09 23.20
C LYS A 390 -11.16 -16.52 23.84
N SER A 391 -11.54 -15.28 23.51
CA SER A 391 -12.74 -14.64 24.06
C SER A 391 -14.05 -15.28 23.59
N ARG A 392 -14.04 -15.95 22.43
CA ARG A 392 -15.20 -16.65 21.85
C ARG A 392 -15.28 -18.12 22.27
N MET A 393 -14.15 -18.76 22.54
CA MET A 393 -14.06 -20.17 22.93
C MET A 393 -13.98 -20.37 24.45
N GLY A 394 -13.63 -19.32 25.21
CA GLY A 394 -13.64 -19.35 26.68
C GLY A 394 -15.04 -19.17 27.26
N LYS A 395 -15.34 -19.87 28.36
CA LYS A 395 -16.53 -19.58 29.20
C LYS A 395 -16.43 -18.12 29.71
N PRO A 396 -17.54 -17.40 29.90
CA PRO A 396 -17.51 -16.02 30.39
C PRO A 396 -17.07 -16.02 31.85
N SER A 397 -15.75 -15.94 32.08
CA SER A 397 -15.21 -15.73 33.41
C SER A 397 -15.14 -14.23 33.67
N GLU A 398 -16.01 -13.81 34.59
CA GLU A 398 -15.93 -12.63 35.44
C GLU A 398 -16.47 -11.29 34.89
N PHE A 399 -17.34 -10.71 35.73
CA PHE A 399 -18.00 -9.43 35.55
C PHE A 399 -16.99 -8.29 35.63
N VAL A 400 -16.27 -8.04 34.54
CA VAL A 400 -15.65 -6.75 34.32
C VAL A 400 -16.78 -5.75 34.13
N SER A 401 -16.89 -4.77 35.04
CA SER A 401 -17.93 -3.75 34.99
C SER A 401 -17.99 -3.13 33.60
N VAL A 402 -19.20 -3.00 33.07
CA VAL A 402 -19.49 -2.44 31.73
C VAL A 402 -18.83 -1.07 31.54
N ASP A 403 -18.58 -0.34 32.62
CA ASP A 403 -17.89 0.96 32.64
C ASP A 403 -16.40 0.87 32.26
N ALA A 404 -15.69 -0.22 32.57
CA ALA A 404 -14.28 -0.39 32.18
C ALA A 404 -14.10 -0.66 30.68
N ARG A 405 -15.16 -1.06 29.97
CA ARG A 405 -15.17 -1.14 28.49
C ARG A 405 -15.59 0.15 27.81
N ARG A 406 -16.19 1.08 28.56
CA ARG A 406 -16.77 2.33 28.03
C ARG A 406 -15.82 3.51 28.08
N THR A 407 -14.65 3.39 28.70
CA THR A 407 -13.57 4.36 28.53
C THR A 407 -13.10 4.32 27.08
N PRO A 408 -13.37 5.35 26.26
CA PRO A 408 -12.87 5.40 24.91
C PRO A 408 -11.34 5.55 25.03
N ASP A 409 -10.62 4.54 24.58
CA ASP A 409 -9.18 4.60 24.42
C ASP A 409 -8.88 5.75 23.43
N SER A 410 -8.34 6.87 23.91
CA SER A 410 -8.17 8.10 23.13
C SER A 410 -7.29 7.89 21.88
N ARG A 411 -6.47 6.84 21.88
CA ARG A 411 -5.66 6.40 20.74
C ARG A 411 -6.49 5.91 19.55
N ALA A 412 -7.74 5.48 19.76
CA ALA A 412 -8.63 5.02 18.69
C ALA A 412 -9.22 6.19 17.87
N TYR A 413 -9.26 7.40 18.44
CA TYR A 413 -9.84 8.60 17.81
C TYR A 413 -8.80 9.64 17.36
N GLU A 414 -7.53 9.52 17.75
CA GLU A 414 -6.43 10.41 17.31
C GLU A 414 -6.19 10.43 15.77
N MET A 415 -6.86 9.57 14.99
CA MET A 415 -6.73 9.55 13.53
C MET A 415 -7.94 10.12 12.76
N LEU A 416 -8.98 10.67 13.43
CA LEU A 416 -10.18 11.18 12.74
C LEU A 416 -10.60 12.63 13.11
N SER A 417 -9.95 13.32 14.04
CA SER A 417 -10.29 14.72 14.33
C SER A 417 -9.11 15.54 14.85
N ASN A 418 -8.48 16.32 13.97
CA ASN A 418 -7.93 17.60 14.37
C ASN A 418 -8.77 18.68 13.69
N ASN A 419 -9.91 19.00 14.31
CA ASN A 419 -10.76 20.10 13.88
C ASN A 419 -10.12 21.41 14.35
N GLY A 420 -9.78 22.26 13.38
CA GLY A 420 -9.65 23.72 13.45
C GLY A 420 -9.24 24.36 14.77
N GLY A 421 -7.97 24.77 14.84
CA GLY A 421 -7.51 26.03 15.41
C GLY A 421 -7.97 26.40 16.82
N LEU A 422 -7.23 25.95 17.83
CA LEU A 422 -6.92 26.65 19.09
C LEU A 422 -5.70 25.96 19.73
N PRO A 423 -4.77 26.71 20.37
CA PRO A 423 -3.54 26.14 20.95
C PRO A 423 -3.84 25.21 22.14
N PRO A 424 -2.96 24.25 22.46
CA PRO A 424 -3.18 23.27 23.52
C PRO A 424 -2.89 23.91 24.90
N TYR A 425 -3.84 24.70 25.40
CA TYR A 425 -3.97 25.01 26.82
C TYR A 425 -5.39 24.71 27.25
N ASN A 426 -5.64 23.44 27.55
CA ASN A 426 -6.62 22.99 28.54
C ASN A 426 -6.50 21.47 28.69
N MET A 427 -5.33 21.03 29.14
CA MET A 427 -5.31 19.91 30.05
C MET A 427 -5.89 20.48 31.35
N LYS A 428 -7.20 20.32 31.57
CA LYS A 428 -7.76 20.57 32.89
C LYS A 428 -7.12 19.50 33.77
N GLU A 429 -6.07 19.88 34.48
CA GLU A 429 -5.62 19.18 35.67
C GLU A 429 -6.87 18.79 36.47
N PRO A 430 -6.93 17.60 37.08
CA PRO A 430 -7.96 17.37 38.08
C PRO A 430 -7.78 18.47 39.12
N GLU A 431 -8.76 19.38 39.21
CA GLU A 431 -8.77 20.41 40.24
C GLU A 431 -8.53 19.70 41.57
N PRO A 432 -7.50 20.09 42.35
CA PRO A 432 -7.37 19.58 43.69
C PRO A 432 -8.61 20.06 44.45
N ILE A 433 -9.52 19.14 44.78
CA ILE A 433 -10.64 19.40 45.69
C ILE A 433 -10.02 19.63 47.08
N VAL A 434 -9.56 20.85 47.33
CA VAL A 434 -9.31 21.37 48.66
C VAL A 434 -10.53 22.20 49.02
N ARG A 435 -11.57 21.55 49.54
CA ARG A 435 -12.65 22.25 50.24
C ARG A 435 -12.22 22.41 51.70
N THR A 436 -11.61 23.55 52.02
CA THR A 436 -11.61 24.08 53.39
C THR A 436 -13.05 24.51 53.72
N PRO A 437 -13.63 24.10 54.86
CA PRO A 437 -14.97 24.54 55.24
C PRO A 437 -14.90 25.97 55.79
N SER A 438 -15.41 26.95 55.04
CA SER A 438 -15.70 28.28 55.60
C SER A 438 -16.96 28.23 56.47
N ALA A 439 -16.82 28.66 57.73
CA ALA A 439 -17.83 28.64 58.78
C ALA A 439 -18.95 29.71 58.63
N ALA A 440 -19.50 29.90 57.42
CA ALA A 440 -20.43 30.99 57.15
C ALA A 440 -21.78 30.59 56.53
N ARG A 441 -22.18 29.31 56.57
CA ARG A 441 -23.55 28.90 56.19
C ARG A 441 -24.11 27.83 57.11
N THR A 442 -24.38 28.22 58.34
CA THR A 442 -25.34 27.54 59.22
C THR A 442 -26.38 28.55 59.66
N LEU A 443 -27.30 28.93 58.77
CA LEU A 443 -28.59 29.46 59.20
C LEU A 443 -29.67 29.22 58.14
N GLY A 444 -30.61 28.36 58.54
CA GLY A 444 -32.01 28.20 58.11
C GLY A 444 -32.46 28.63 56.71
N THR A 445 -33.00 27.68 55.95
CA THR A 445 -34.38 27.75 55.45
C THR A 445 -34.85 26.37 54.96
N LYS A 446 -36.09 26.02 55.29
CA LYS A 446 -36.76 24.75 55.00
C LYS A 446 -37.52 24.82 53.66
N THR A 447 -37.54 23.67 52.97
CA THR A 447 -38.59 23.06 52.07
C THR A 447 -38.86 23.62 50.66
N PRO A 448 -39.46 22.84 49.71
CA PRO A 448 -39.37 21.37 49.48
C PRO A 448 -39.23 20.94 47.97
N ASP A 449 -38.94 19.64 47.78
CA ASP A 449 -39.20 18.74 46.64
C ASP A 449 -38.66 18.99 45.22
N GLY A 450 -37.95 17.97 44.70
CA GLY A 450 -37.90 17.67 43.26
C GLY A 450 -36.60 17.09 42.71
N GLY A 451 -36.44 15.76 42.75
CA GLY A 451 -35.83 15.02 41.63
C GLY A 451 -34.32 14.67 41.65
N TYR A 452 -34.06 13.37 41.85
CA TYR A 452 -32.98 12.55 41.28
C TYR A 452 -31.50 12.89 41.58
N GLY A 453 -30.95 12.14 42.56
CA GLY A 453 -29.52 11.94 42.71
C GLY A 453 -29.19 11.31 44.07
N ARG A 454 -29.12 9.97 44.15
CA ARG A 454 -28.51 9.30 45.32
C ARG A 454 -27.02 9.62 45.31
N GLU A 455 -26.60 10.70 45.96
CA GLU A 455 -25.22 10.83 46.40
C GLU A 455 -24.94 9.71 47.39
N ALA A 456 -24.16 8.71 46.98
CA ALA A 456 -23.65 7.69 47.89
C ALA A 456 -22.71 8.39 48.89
N ARG A 457 -23.23 8.70 50.08
CA ARG A 457 -22.44 9.23 51.20
C ARG A 457 -21.39 8.20 51.57
N TYR A 458 -20.12 8.49 51.29
CA TYR A 458 -18.98 7.67 51.69
C TYR A 458 -18.95 7.56 53.22
N VAL A 459 -19.19 6.37 53.74
CA VAL A 459 -19.08 6.06 55.18
C VAL A 459 -17.66 5.55 55.41
N ARG A 460 -16.87 6.31 56.17
CA ARG A 460 -15.50 5.92 56.54
C ARG A 460 -15.53 4.71 57.50
N PRO A 461 -14.69 3.69 57.28
CA PRO A 461 -14.39 2.69 58.30
C PRO A 461 -13.65 3.34 59.48
N SER A 462 -13.97 2.95 60.72
CA SER A 462 -13.42 3.55 61.95
C SER A 462 -11.91 3.34 62.17
N MET A 463 -11.21 2.67 61.25
CA MET A 463 -9.80 2.27 61.39
C MET A 463 -8.90 2.64 60.20
N SER A 464 -9.26 3.66 59.42
CA SER A 464 -8.39 4.19 58.36
C SER A 464 -7.36 5.19 58.92
N PHE A 465 -6.06 4.85 58.81
CA PHE A 465 -4.93 5.70 59.23
C PHE A 465 -4.37 6.59 58.10
N SER A 466 -5.00 6.60 56.92
CA SER A 466 -4.46 7.26 55.72
C SER A 466 -5.42 8.33 55.19
N SER A 467 -5.80 9.29 56.04
CA SER A 467 -6.59 10.46 55.62
C SER A 467 -5.91 11.78 56.02
N PRO A 468 -6.00 12.84 55.20
CA PRO A 468 -5.40 14.12 55.52
C PRO A 468 -6.10 14.74 56.73
N GLN A 469 -5.38 14.96 57.82
CA GLN A 469 -5.89 15.78 58.92
C GLN A 469 -5.82 17.26 58.52
N PRO A 470 -6.85 18.06 58.83
CA PRO A 470 -6.75 19.51 58.66
C PRO A 470 -5.64 20.06 59.58
N PRO A 471 -4.89 21.09 59.14
CA PRO A 471 -3.87 21.70 59.98
C PRO A 471 -4.50 22.24 61.28
N PRO A 472 -3.83 22.09 62.44
CA PRO A 472 -4.33 22.67 63.68
C PRO A 472 -4.38 24.20 63.56
N ASN A 473 -5.48 24.80 64.03
CA ASN A 473 -5.66 26.24 64.10
C ASN A 473 -4.50 26.89 64.88
N VAL A 474 -3.65 27.64 64.18
CA VAL A 474 -2.65 28.51 64.80
C VAL A 474 -3.35 29.80 65.22
N SER A 475 -4.02 29.73 66.36
CA SER A 475 -4.48 30.92 67.10
C SER A 475 -4.08 30.77 68.56
N GLN A 476 -2.77 30.74 68.79
CA GLN A 476 -2.04 31.18 70.00
C GLN A 476 -0.60 30.69 69.88
N GLY A 477 0.36 31.59 70.11
CA GLY A 477 1.77 31.36 69.88
C GLY A 477 2.34 30.21 70.72
N ALA A 478 2.81 29.16 70.04
CA ALA A 478 3.86 28.27 70.48
C ALA A 478 4.43 27.57 69.24
N ALA A 479 5.64 27.95 68.82
CA ALA A 479 6.38 27.22 67.80
C ALA A 479 6.61 25.80 68.31
N ARG A 480 6.08 24.79 67.62
CA ARG A 480 6.47 23.39 67.88
C ARG A 480 7.88 23.21 67.32
N GLU A 481 8.84 23.21 68.23
CA GLU A 481 10.23 22.86 67.99
C GLU A 481 10.29 21.42 67.45
N TRP A 482 10.95 21.25 66.31
CA TRP A 482 11.16 19.95 65.68
C TRP A 482 12.27 19.23 66.43
N ASP A 483 11.94 18.12 67.10
CA ASP A 483 12.88 17.31 67.85
C ASP A 483 13.56 16.28 66.91
N PRO A 484 14.86 16.41 66.62
CA PRO A 484 15.60 15.51 65.74
C PRO A 484 15.83 14.11 66.34
N GLU A 485 15.58 13.89 67.65
CA GLU A 485 15.75 12.58 68.30
C GLU A 485 14.53 11.65 68.12
N ALA A 486 13.39 12.18 67.65
CA ALA A 486 12.17 11.41 67.43
C ALA A 486 12.19 10.53 66.16
N THR A 487 13.26 10.60 65.36
CA THR A 487 13.44 9.77 64.16
C THR A 487 14.52 8.72 64.37
N PHE A 488 14.14 7.43 64.31
CA PHE A 488 15.03 6.26 64.38
C PHE A 488 15.95 6.07 63.15
N ALA A 489 16.47 7.15 62.59
CA ALA A 489 17.44 7.12 61.49
C ALA A 489 18.85 7.37 62.06
N ARG A 490 19.65 6.30 62.20
CA ARG A 490 21.08 6.43 62.55
C ARG A 490 21.81 7.18 61.44
N GLY A 491 22.32 8.38 61.75
CA GLY A 491 23.25 9.11 60.91
C GLY A 491 24.65 8.46 60.92
N HIS A 492 25.22 8.22 59.74
CA HIS A 492 26.60 7.77 59.59
C HIS A 492 27.56 8.92 59.91
N SER A 493 28.43 8.73 60.91
CA SER A 493 29.54 9.63 61.23
C SER A 493 30.69 9.45 60.25
N SER A 494 31.12 10.52 59.59
CA SER A 494 32.41 10.59 58.89
C SER A 494 33.53 10.83 59.91
N SER A 495 34.32 9.81 60.23
CA SER A 495 35.60 10.00 60.92
C SER A 495 36.71 10.11 59.88
N GLY A 496 37.32 11.29 59.79
CA GLY A 496 38.66 11.47 59.25
C GLY A 496 39.72 11.13 60.32
N SER A 497 40.78 10.46 59.88
CA SER A 497 42.11 10.30 60.49
C SER A 497 42.87 9.34 59.55
N GLN A 498 44.07 9.57 59.01
CA GLN A 498 45.19 10.50 59.25
C GLN A 498 45.81 10.87 57.91
#